data_AF-A0A4Z0JSV2-F1
#
_entry.id   AF-A0A4Z0JSV2-F1
#
_cell.length_a   1.000
_cell.length_b   1.000
_cell.length_c   1.000
_cell.angle_alpha   90.00
_cell.angle_beta   90.00
_cell.angle_gamma   90.00
#
_symmetry.space_group_name_H-M   'P 1'
#
loop_
_entity.id
_entity.type
_entity.pdbx_description
1 polymer ?
#
loop_
_entity_poly.entity_id
_entity_poly.type
_entity_poly.pdbx_seq_one_letter_code
_entity_poly.pdbx_strand_id
1 'polypeptide(L)'
;MIKINLDLVMLKKKMSSKELAKKIGITPTNLSILKTGKAKGVRFETLDKICQELDCQPGDILSYQNEDKNQEESIYEQVFELVNEMYNSLSEKPNFDTEVLKALMVAGKNLNEGKLSPQVIAGRTVNDIIFANMNNGSKLDKNNAEHLNQLLRLSHVDRKD
;
A
#
# COMPACT_ATOMS: atom_id res chain seq x y z
N MET A 1 4.62 3.12 12.95
CA MET A 1 5.20 4.40 13.42
C MET A 1 4.13 5.49 13.55
N ILE A 2 4.37 6.52 14.39
CA ILE A 2 3.52 7.73 14.41
C ILE A 2 3.99 8.70 13.32
N LYS A 3 3.06 9.19 12.51
CA LYS A 3 3.28 10.19 11.46
C LYS A 3 2.61 11.51 11.84
N ILE A 4 3.31 12.61 11.55
CA ILE A 4 2.86 13.97 11.80
C ILE A 4 2.39 14.59 10.48
N ASN A 5 1.14 15.05 10.44
CA ASN A 5 0.48 15.65 9.27
C ASN A 5 0.24 17.16 9.44
N LEU A 6 1.00 17.80 10.33
CA LEU A 6 0.80 19.20 10.70
C LEU A 6 0.92 20.15 9.50
N ASP A 7 1.80 19.84 8.55
CA ASP A 7 1.95 20.56 7.29
C ASP A 7 0.67 20.58 6.44
N LEU A 8 -0.02 19.43 6.32
CA LEU A 8 -1.28 19.31 5.60
C LEU A 8 -2.40 20.11 6.26
N VAL A 9 -2.50 20.05 7.59
CA VAL A 9 -3.50 20.82 8.35
C VAL A 9 -3.25 22.33 8.19
N MET A 10 -1.99 22.76 8.32
CA MET A 10 -1.61 24.16 8.14
C MET A 10 -1.92 24.67 6.72
N LEU A 11 -1.68 23.85 5.70
CA LEU A 11 -1.99 24.19 4.31
C LEU A 11 -3.49 24.39 4.12
N LYS A 12 -4.33 23.49 4.65
CA LYS A 12 -5.79 23.60 4.61
C LYS A 12 -6.29 24.89 5.27
N LYS A 13 -5.63 25.31 6.35
CA LYS A 13 -5.97 26.52 7.11
C LYS A 13 -5.22 27.77 6.64
N LYS A 14 -4.43 27.67 5.56
CA LYS A 14 -3.61 28.75 4.97
C LYS A 14 -2.71 29.46 5.98
N MET A 15 -2.21 28.74 6.99
CA MET A 15 -1.38 29.29 8.06
C MET A 15 0.10 28.96 7.84
N SER A 16 0.98 29.95 8.00
CA SER A 16 2.43 29.74 7.86
C SER A 16 3.06 29.18 9.14
N SER A 17 4.21 28.49 9.02
CA SER A 17 4.95 27.99 10.20
C SER A 17 5.38 29.13 11.13
N LYS A 18 5.79 30.27 10.58
CA LYS A 18 6.21 31.42 11.39
C LYS A 18 5.04 31.98 12.21
N GLU A 19 3.87 32.05 11.60
CA GLU A 19 2.66 32.56 12.23
C GLU A 19 2.15 31.61 13.32
N LEU A 20 2.03 30.31 13.02
CA LEU A 20 1.59 29.31 13.99
C LEU A 20 2.53 29.26 15.19
N ALA A 21 3.86 29.25 14.96
CA ALA A 21 4.85 29.25 16.04
C ALA A 21 4.67 30.45 16.98
N LYS A 22 4.41 31.64 16.42
CA LYS A 22 4.14 32.86 17.20
C LYS A 22 2.86 32.71 18.01
N LYS A 23 1.77 32.21 17.42
CA LYS A 23 0.46 32.07 18.07
C LYS A 23 0.49 31.08 19.24
N ILE A 24 1.15 29.93 19.07
CA ILE A 24 1.21 28.90 20.12
C ILE A 24 2.38 29.09 21.11
N GLY A 25 3.20 30.13 20.92
CA GLY A 25 4.27 30.51 21.85
C GLY A 25 5.50 29.59 21.81
N ILE A 26 5.88 29.05 20.65
CA ILE A 26 7.11 28.26 20.48
C ILE A 26 8.03 28.83 19.42
N THR A 27 9.29 28.39 19.39
CA THR A 27 10.23 28.81 18.35
C THR A 27 9.87 28.17 17.00
N PRO A 28 10.13 28.84 15.86
CA PRO A 28 9.99 28.24 14.53
C PRO A 28 10.80 26.94 14.38
N THR A 29 11.94 26.84 15.07
CA THR A 29 12.77 25.63 15.13
C THR A 29 12.02 24.46 15.79
N ASN A 30 11.40 24.67 16.95
CA ASN A 30 10.63 23.62 17.64
C ASN A 30 9.42 23.19 16.81
N LEU A 31 8.72 24.15 16.19
CA LEU A 31 7.62 23.83 15.27
C LEU A 31 8.11 23.01 14.07
N SER A 32 9.28 23.34 13.51
CA SER A 32 9.86 22.60 12.39
C SER A 32 10.20 21.15 12.76
N ILE A 33 10.78 20.93 13.94
CA ILE A 33 11.08 19.58 14.46
C ILE A 33 9.80 18.76 14.62
N LEU A 34 8.73 19.37 15.14
CA LEU A 34 7.41 18.72 15.24
C LEU A 34 6.85 18.40 13.85
N LYS A 35 6.77 19.40 12.97
CA LYS A 35 6.23 19.28 11.61
C LYS A 35 6.90 18.20 10.79
N THR A 36 8.22 18.03 10.95
CA THR A 36 9.01 17.05 10.18
C THR A 36 9.02 15.65 10.81
N GLY A 37 8.27 15.42 11.89
CA GLY A 37 8.23 14.12 12.57
C GLY A 37 9.51 13.75 13.31
N LYS A 38 10.45 14.69 13.48
CA LYS A 38 11.73 14.47 14.18
C LYS A 38 11.61 14.68 15.70
N ALA A 39 10.46 15.13 16.18
CA ALA A 39 10.20 15.29 17.60
C ALA A 39 10.14 13.92 18.29
N LYS A 40 10.79 13.80 19.46
CA LYS A 40 10.67 12.61 20.33
C LYS A 40 9.33 12.52 21.05
N GLY A 41 8.55 13.60 21.03
CA GLY A 41 7.24 13.71 21.65
C GLY A 41 6.72 15.13 21.54
N VAL A 42 5.44 15.31 21.89
CA VAL A 42 4.77 16.61 21.93
C VAL A 42 4.04 16.73 23.28
N ARG A 43 4.10 17.90 23.91
CA ARG A 43 3.34 18.16 25.14
C ARG A 43 1.87 18.36 24.77
N PHE A 44 0.94 17.84 25.59
CA PHE A 44 -0.49 18.02 25.34
C PHE A 44 -0.89 19.50 25.27
N GLU A 45 -0.30 20.37 26.10
CA GLU A 45 -0.56 21.81 26.02
C GLU A 45 -0.15 22.42 24.65
N THR A 46 0.95 21.95 24.06
CA THR A 46 1.34 22.38 22.72
C THR A 46 0.37 21.85 21.67
N LEU A 47 -0.05 20.59 21.80
CA LEU A 47 -1.02 19.99 20.88
C LEU A 47 -2.39 20.68 20.95
N ASP A 48 -2.87 20.98 22.15
CA ASP A 48 -4.11 21.73 22.41
C ASP A 48 -4.08 23.12 21.75
N LYS A 49 -3.01 23.89 21.96
CA LYS A 49 -2.82 25.20 21.31
C LYS A 49 -2.81 25.10 19.79
N ILE A 50 -2.19 24.07 19.21
CA ILE A 50 -2.22 23.85 17.76
C ILE A 50 -3.64 23.55 17.29
N CYS A 51 -4.35 22.65 17.99
CA CYS A 51 -5.74 22.30 17.68
C CYS A 51 -6.68 23.51 17.74
N GLN A 52 -6.51 24.39 18.73
CA GLN A 52 -7.27 25.62 18.86
C GLN A 52 -6.97 26.61 17.71
N GLU A 53 -5.70 26.87 17.42
CA GLU A 53 -5.31 27.85 16.38
C GLU A 53 -5.62 27.37 14.96
N LEU A 54 -5.58 26.06 14.71
CA LEU A 54 -5.88 25.46 13.42
C LEU A 54 -7.31 24.97 13.31
N ASP A 55 -8.11 25.01 14.39
CA ASP A 55 -9.47 24.46 14.44
C ASP A 55 -9.49 23.03 13.85
N CYS A 56 -8.75 22.14 14.49
CA CYS A 56 -8.59 20.75 14.10
C CYS A 56 -8.52 19.81 15.31
N GLN A 57 -8.64 18.51 15.07
CA GLN A 57 -8.52 17.48 16.10
C GLN A 57 -7.09 16.94 16.18
N PRO A 58 -6.68 16.37 17.33
CA PRO A 58 -5.39 15.69 17.46
C PRO A 58 -5.14 14.62 16.39
N GLY A 59 -6.19 13.90 15.98
CA GLY A 59 -6.12 12.87 14.92
C GLY A 59 -5.84 13.43 13.53
N ASP A 60 -6.10 14.71 13.28
CA ASP A 60 -5.72 15.36 12.02
C ASP A 60 -4.20 15.62 11.95
N ILE A 61 -3.55 15.76 13.11
CA ILE A 61 -2.11 16.05 13.24
C ILE A 61 -1.31 14.76 13.42
N LEU A 62 -1.81 13.83 14.22
CA LEU A 62 -1.13 12.59 14.60
C LEU A 62 -1.87 11.39 14.02
N SER A 63 -1.17 10.61 13.19
CA SER A 63 -1.71 9.36 12.65
C SER A 63 -0.76 8.20 12.95
N TYR A 64 -1.30 7.05 13.34
CA TYR A 64 -0.51 5.83 13.43
C TYR A 64 -0.50 5.14 12.07
N GLN A 65 0.69 4.97 11.51
CA GLN A 65 0.92 4.19 10.29
C GLN A 65 1.59 2.88 10.67
N ASN A 66 0.90 1.76 10.48
CA ASN A 66 1.54 0.46 10.59
C ASN A 66 2.21 0.17 9.25
N GLU A 67 3.55 0.24 9.20
CA GLU A 67 4.31 0.07 7.96
C GLU A 67 4.07 -1.32 7.35
N ASP A 68 3.97 -2.35 8.19
CA ASP A 68 3.72 -3.73 7.74
C ASP A 68 2.31 -3.83 7.12
N LYS A 69 1.29 -3.24 7.74
CA LYS A 69 -0.07 -3.25 7.17
C LYS A 69 -0.16 -2.45 5.88
N ASN A 70 0.50 -1.29 5.80
CA ASN A 70 0.48 -0.46 4.59
C ASN A 70 1.25 -1.13 3.43
N GLN A 71 2.35 -1.83 3.73
CA GLN A 71 3.07 -2.63 2.74
C GLN A 71 2.26 -3.84 2.30
N GLU A 72 1.64 -4.55 3.24
CA GLU A 72 0.78 -5.70 2.93
C GLU A 72 -0.41 -5.28 2.04
N GLU A 73 -1.08 -4.18 2.37
CA GLU A 73 -2.17 -3.60 1.56
C GLU A 73 -1.68 -3.21 0.15
N SER A 74 -0.49 -2.61 0.03
CA SER A 74 0.11 -2.31 -1.27
C SER A 74 0.50 -3.58 -2.06
N ILE A 75 0.92 -4.67 -1.40
CA ILE A 75 1.20 -5.94 -2.07
C ILE A 75 -0.10 -6.60 -2.52
N TYR A 76 -1.17 -6.56 -1.70
CA TYR A 76 -2.50 -7.04 -2.10
C TYR A 76 -2.98 -6.35 -3.38
N GLU A 77 -2.91 -5.02 -3.43
CA GLU A 77 -3.28 -4.25 -4.62
C GLU A 77 -2.45 -4.65 -5.84
N GLN A 78 -1.12 -4.74 -5.71
CA GLN A 78 -0.25 -5.15 -6.81
C GLN A 78 -0.56 -6.56 -7.33
N VAL A 79 -0.74 -7.53 -6.44
CA VAL A 79 -1.07 -8.92 -6.84
C VAL A 79 -2.45 -8.97 -7.50
N PHE A 80 -3.42 -8.22 -6.97
CA PHE A 80 -4.77 -8.15 -7.54
C PHE A 80 -4.79 -7.57 -8.95
N GLU A 81 -4.13 -6.44 -9.16
CA GLU A 81 -4.06 -5.81 -10.49
C GLU A 81 -3.39 -6.74 -11.50
N LEU A 82 -2.26 -7.35 -11.16
CA LEU A 82 -1.56 -8.29 -12.06
C LEU A 82 -2.45 -9.49 -12.43
N VAL A 83 -3.12 -10.09 -11.45
CA VAL A 83 -4.03 -11.22 -11.68
C VAL A 83 -5.20 -10.80 -12.59
N ASN A 84 -5.77 -9.62 -12.34
CA ASN A 84 -6.89 -9.09 -13.12
C ASN A 84 -6.48 -8.74 -14.56
N GLU A 85 -5.36 -8.05 -14.76
CA GLU A 85 -4.82 -7.72 -16.08
C GLU A 85 -4.51 -8.99 -16.89
N MET A 86 -3.89 -9.99 -16.27
CA MET A 86 -3.63 -11.28 -16.92
C MET A 86 -4.93 -11.98 -17.29
N TYR A 87 -5.92 -12.04 -16.39
CA TYR A 87 -7.19 -12.68 -16.66
C TYR A 87 -7.94 -12.00 -17.81
N ASN A 88 -8.05 -10.67 -17.79
CA ASN A 88 -8.75 -9.92 -18.83
C ASN A 88 -8.05 -10.09 -20.20
N SER A 89 -6.72 -9.94 -20.24
CA SER A 89 -5.95 -10.12 -21.48
C SER A 89 -6.03 -11.54 -22.05
N LEU A 90 -6.02 -12.57 -21.20
CA LEU A 90 -5.99 -13.96 -21.64
C LEU A 90 -7.38 -14.52 -21.96
N SER A 91 -8.42 -14.06 -21.25
CA SER A 91 -9.80 -14.51 -21.48
C SER A 91 -10.39 -14.01 -22.81
N GLU A 92 -9.87 -12.91 -23.35
CA GLU A 92 -10.21 -12.42 -24.68
C GLU A 92 -9.60 -13.25 -25.82
N LYS A 93 -8.60 -14.11 -25.52
CA LYS A 93 -7.96 -14.93 -26.54
C LYS A 93 -8.81 -16.17 -26.86
N PRO A 94 -9.11 -16.42 -28.15
CA PRO A 94 -9.90 -17.58 -28.53
C PRO A 94 -9.16 -18.88 -28.17
N ASN A 95 -9.87 -19.81 -27.53
CA ASN A 95 -9.36 -21.13 -27.14
C ASN A 95 -8.09 -21.08 -26.28
N PHE A 96 -7.92 -20.04 -25.45
CA PHE A 96 -6.82 -20.00 -24.49
C PHE A 96 -6.99 -21.05 -23.38
N ASP A 97 -5.87 -21.41 -22.75
CA ASP A 97 -5.79 -22.48 -21.77
C ASP A 97 -6.71 -22.24 -20.56
N THR A 98 -7.71 -23.11 -20.41
CA THR A 98 -8.71 -23.01 -19.36
C THR A 98 -8.13 -23.26 -17.97
N GLU A 99 -7.05 -24.03 -17.84
CA GLU A 99 -6.40 -24.25 -16.54
C GLU A 99 -5.62 -23.01 -16.08
N VAL A 100 -5.02 -22.26 -17.01
CA VAL A 100 -4.41 -20.96 -16.71
C VAL A 100 -5.47 -19.94 -16.29
N LEU A 101 -6.60 -19.86 -17.01
CA LEU A 101 -7.70 -18.97 -16.65
C LEU A 101 -8.31 -19.31 -15.28
N LYS A 102 -8.44 -20.62 -14.99
CA LYS A 102 -8.94 -21.10 -13.70
C LYS A 102 -7.98 -20.76 -12.56
N ALA A 103 -6.66 -20.90 -12.76
CA ALA A 103 -5.66 -20.49 -11.77
C ALA A 103 -5.80 -19.00 -11.41
N LEU A 104 -5.92 -18.13 -12.43
CA LEU A 104 -6.14 -16.69 -12.25
C LEU A 104 -7.48 -16.38 -11.56
N MET A 105 -8.56 -17.07 -11.92
CA MET A 105 -9.86 -16.90 -11.28
C MET A 105 -9.84 -17.30 -9.79
N VAL A 106 -9.18 -18.42 -9.46
CA VAL A 106 -9.00 -18.87 -8.07
C VAL A 106 -8.15 -17.87 -7.29
N ALA A 107 -7.11 -17.31 -7.90
CA ALA A 107 -6.30 -16.25 -7.30
C ALA A 107 -7.15 -15.00 -6.98
N GLY A 108 -7.93 -14.51 -7.94
CA GLY A 108 -8.84 -13.37 -7.76
C GLY A 108 -9.85 -13.59 -6.63
N LYS A 109 -10.43 -14.79 -6.54
CA LYS A 109 -11.33 -15.16 -5.45
C LYS A 109 -10.62 -15.10 -4.08
N ASN A 110 -9.43 -15.68 -3.97
CA ASN A 110 -8.69 -15.70 -2.71
C ASN A 110 -8.26 -14.30 -2.26
N LEU A 111 -7.92 -13.42 -3.20
CA LEU A 111 -7.60 -12.02 -2.92
C LEU A 111 -8.81 -11.27 -2.37
N ASN A 112 -9.99 -11.47 -2.97
CA ASN A 112 -11.22 -10.83 -2.52
C ASN A 112 -11.70 -11.37 -1.16
N GLU A 113 -11.45 -12.65 -0.85
CA GLU A 113 -11.82 -13.23 0.45
C GLU A 113 -10.88 -12.82 1.60
N GLY A 114 -9.66 -12.35 1.30
CA GLY A 114 -8.69 -11.89 2.30
C GLY A 114 -8.24 -12.95 3.31
N LYS A 115 -8.42 -14.24 3.03
CA LYS A 115 -8.10 -15.36 3.95
C LYS A 115 -6.66 -15.86 3.85
N LEU A 116 -5.98 -15.55 2.75
CA LEU A 116 -4.59 -15.95 2.49
C LEU A 116 -3.78 -14.70 2.20
N SER A 117 -2.51 -14.68 2.65
CA SER A 117 -1.62 -13.57 2.34
C SER A 117 -1.41 -13.44 0.82
N PRO A 118 -1.17 -12.22 0.31
CA PRO A 118 -1.05 -11.99 -1.12
C PRO A 118 0.18 -12.68 -1.71
N GLN A 119 1.25 -12.85 -0.92
CA GLN A 119 2.45 -13.60 -1.32
C GLN A 119 2.14 -15.10 -1.51
N VAL A 120 1.33 -15.69 -0.61
CA VAL A 120 0.91 -17.09 -0.74
C VAL A 120 0.05 -17.27 -1.98
N ILE A 121 -0.87 -16.34 -2.24
CA ILE A 121 -1.72 -16.38 -3.43
C ILE A 121 -0.87 -16.25 -4.69
N ALA A 122 0.04 -15.27 -4.75
CA ALA A 122 0.94 -15.06 -5.88
C ALA A 122 1.79 -16.31 -6.17
N GLY A 123 2.40 -16.90 -5.14
CA GLY A 123 3.24 -18.10 -5.28
C GLY A 123 2.46 -19.32 -5.78
N ARG A 124 1.25 -19.56 -5.26
CA ARG A 124 0.36 -20.63 -5.75
C ARG A 124 -0.03 -20.40 -7.21
N THR A 125 -0.43 -19.18 -7.54
CA THR A 125 -0.84 -18.80 -8.90
C THR A 125 0.28 -19.03 -9.90
N VAL A 126 1.51 -18.64 -9.57
CA VAL A 126 2.68 -18.86 -10.43
C VAL A 126 2.90 -20.36 -10.68
N ASN A 127 2.86 -21.18 -9.62
CA ASN A 127 3.05 -22.62 -9.74
C ASN A 127 1.95 -23.28 -10.58
N ASP A 128 0.69 -22.91 -10.36
CA ASP A 128 -0.46 -23.44 -11.09
C ASP A 128 -0.37 -23.10 -12.59
N ILE A 129 0.03 -21.87 -12.94
CA ILE A 129 0.21 -21.43 -14.33
C ILE A 129 1.39 -22.15 -15.00
N ILE A 130 2.53 -22.31 -14.29
CA ILE A 130 3.68 -23.06 -14.82
C ILE A 130 3.28 -24.50 -15.11
N PHE A 131 2.57 -25.14 -14.17
CA PHE A 131 2.13 -26.52 -14.32
C PHE A 131 1.13 -26.68 -15.48
N ALA A 132 0.17 -25.76 -15.63
CA ALA A 132 -0.75 -25.74 -16.75
C ALA A 132 -0.01 -25.62 -18.10
N ASN A 133 0.92 -24.67 -18.21
CA ASN A 133 1.74 -24.48 -19.42
C ASN A 133 2.58 -25.72 -19.77
N MET A 134 3.13 -26.41 -18.76
CA MET A 134 3.92 -27.64 -18.97
C MET A 134 3.07 -28.79 -19.51
N ASN A 135 1.85 -28.96 -19.00
CA ASN A 135 0.98 -30.08 -19.38
C ASN A 135 0.24 -29.86 -20.70
N ASN A 136 -0.17 -28.61 -20.96
CA ASN A 136 -1.02 -28.28 -22.11
C ASN A 136 -0.22 -27.65 -23.27
N GLY A 137 1.07 -27.37 -23.09
CA GLY A 137 1.93 -26.74 -24.10
C GLY A 137 1.62 -25.25 -24.34
N SER A 138 0.80 -24.65 -23.49
CA SER A 138 0.38 -23.26 -23.57
C SER A 138 1.53 -22.31 -23.31
N LYS A 139 1.55 -21.18 -24.03
CA LYS A 139 2.57 -20.14 -23.88
C LYS A 139 1.92 -18.80 -23.60
N LEU A 140 2.38 -18.15 -22.54
CA LEU A 140 2.08 -16.76 -22.30
C LEU A 140 2.75 -15.90 -23.38
N ASP A 141 2.07 -14.82 -23.78
CA ASP A 141 2.76 -13.79 -24.55
C ASP A 141 3.76 -13.03 -23.68
N LYS A 142 4.53 -12.14 -24.29
CA LYS A 142 5.58 -11.39 -23.60
C LYS A 142 5.05 -10.59 -22.40
N ASN A 143 3.86 -9.98 -22.52
CA ASN A 143 3.30 -9.14 -21.46
C ASN A 143 2.88 -10.00 -20.26
N ASN A 144 2.15 -11.08 -20.52
CA ASN A 144 1.70 -12.00 -19.48
C ASN A 144 2.85 -12.78 -18.84
N ALA A 145 3.93 -13.06 -19.58
CA ALA A 145 5.15 -13.63 -19.02
C ALA A 145 5.85 -12.65 -18.06
N GLU A 146 5.84 -11.35 -18.37
CA GLU A 146 6.37 -10.32 -17.47
C GLU A 146 5.50 -10.19 -16.20
N HIS A 147 4.17 -10.20 -16.33
CA HIS A 147 3.26 -10.20 -15.19
C HIS A 147 3.46 -11.43 -14.30
N LEU A 148 3.67 -12.61 -14.89
CA LEU A 148 4.00 -13.83 -14.15
C LEU A 148 5.32 -13.70 -13.38
N ASN A 149 6.34 -13.07 -13.97
CA ASN A 149 7.61 -12.77 -13.28
C ASN A 149 7.43 -11.77 -12.14
N GLN A 150 6.56 -10.77 -12.31
CA GLN A 150 6.23 -9.81 -11.26
C GLN A 150 5.51 -10.49 -10.09
N LEU A 151 4.52 -11.36 -10.37
CA LEU A 151 3.88 -12.19 -9.36
C LEU A 151 4.88 -13.07 -8.62
N LEU A 152 5.84 -13.69 -9.32
CA LEU A 152 6.89 -14.48 -8.71
C LEU A 152 7.73 -13.64 -7.74
N ARG A 153 8.14 -12.42 -8.14
CA ARG A 153 8.87 -11.51 -7.25
C ARG A 153 8.05 -11.17 -6.01
N LEU A 154 6.78 -10.81 -6.18
CA LEU A 154 5.87 -10.46 -5.08
C LEU A 154 5.63 -11.63 -4.12
N SER A 155 5.69 -12.88 -4.61
CA SER A 155 5.61 -14.08 -3.76
C SER A 155 6.78 -14.25 -2.77
N HIS A 156 7.86 -13.48 -2.96
CA HIS A 156 9.07 -13.51 -2.16
C HIS A 156 9.36 -12.19 -1.42
N VAL A 157 8.54 -11.15 -1.61
CA VAL A 157 8.69 -9.88 -0.88
C VAL A 157 8.39 -10.14 0.60
N ASP A 158 9.45 -10.10 1.41
CA ASP A 158 9.51 -10.25 2.87
C ASP A 158 8.94 -11.56 3.45
N ARG A 159 9.70 -12.66 3.30
CA ARG A 159 9.89 -13.59 4.42
C ARG A 159 10.99 -13.01 5.31
N LYS A 160 10.64 -12.09 6.22
CA LYS A 160 11.54 -11.81 7.33
C LYS A 160 11.41 -12.97 8.30
N ASP A 161 12.40 -13.86 8.31
CA ASP A 161 12.68 -14.75 9.43
C ASP A 161 12.87 -13.95 10.73
#